data_AF-A0A855X4W0-F1
#
_entry.id   AF-A0A855X4W0-F1
#
_cell.length_a   1.000
_cell.length_b   1.000
_cell.length_c   1.000
_cell.angle_alpha   90.00
_cell.angle_beta   90.00
_cell.angle_gamma   90.00
#
_symmetry.space_group_name_H-M   'P 1'
#
loop_
_entity.id
_entity.type
_entity.pdbx_description
1 polymer ?
#
loop_
_entity_poly.entity_id
_entity_poly.type
_entity_poly.pdbx_seq_one_letter_code
_entity_poly.pdbx_strand_id
1 'polypeptide(L)'
;AAGNKIQDIEPEPHYVRFPARYDSCLAVSAINDADIKYWWSEAGPEIDLAAPTGDACGGEGQWTLDVMGDYGYNPSAFDICGPDDSVVYHCPEGANDADYMCCFGGTSAAAPLVAGVVSLLLSRDSNLTRLQIHDILQQSAQRALEIDSIVNPPETDRGWGRVDAFRAVLSIVHGDVNNSGDVIDLSDLSALVSYLTGGGFVPYPSIRLADINCSGGVINLSDLSALISYLNGGPPPVKPCYKYE
;
A
#
# COMPACT_ATOMS: atom_id res chain seq x y z
N ALA A 1 -0.78 13.04 3.62
CA ALA A 1 -0.26 13.67 2.39
C ALA A 1 0.94 14.54 2.77
N ALA A 2 2.10 14.36 2.13
CA ALA A 2 3.31 15.10 2.47
C ALA A 2 3.27 16.58 2.08
N GLY A 3 2.50 16.92 1.04
CA GLY A 3 2.33 18.28 0.52
C GLY A 3 2.68 18.39 -0.97
N ASN A 4 2.10 19.40 -1.63
CA ASN A 4 2.35 19.72 -3.04
C ASN A 4 2.86 21.17 -3.11
N LYS A 5 4.13 21.40 -3.44
CA LYS A 5 4.70 22.76 -3.55
C LYS A 5 4.86 23.15 -5.01
N ILE A 6 4.36 24.34 -5.35
CA ILE A 6 4.62 25.03 -6.63
C ILE A 6 5.95 25.78 -6.49
N GLN A 7 6.80 25.70 -7.51
CA GLN A 7 8.22 26.10 -7.48
C GLN A 7 8.48 27.60 -7.22
N ASP A 8 7.46 28.46 -7.28
CA ASP A 8 7.68 29.89 -7.60
C ASP A 8 7.64 30.90 -6.44
N ILE A 9 7.56 30.51 -5.16
CA ILE A 9 7.40 31.52 -4.07
C ILE A 9 8.51 31.55 -3.01
N GLU A 10 9.33 30.51 -2.79
CA GLU A 10 10.37 30.59 -1.73
C GLU A 10 11.59 29.69 -2.05
N PRO A 11 12.84 30.19 -1.86
CA PRO A 11 14.08 29.41 -1.98
C PRO A 11 14.25 28.33 -0.88
N GLU A 12 13.23 28.16 -0.04
CA GLU A 12 13.18 27.17 1.04
C GLU A 12 13.19 25.73 0.49
N PRO A 13 13.95 24.81 1.10
CA PRO A 13 14.01 23.41 0.69
C PRO A 13 12.63 22.75 0.71
N HIS A 14 12.44 21.67 -0.06
CA HIS A 14 11.27 20.80 0.08
C HIS A 14 11.28 20.21 1.50
N TYR A 15 10.18 20.38 2.25
CA TYR A 15 10.06 19.81 3.60
C TYR A 15 8.61 19.44 3.90
N VAL A 16 8.43 18.31 4.59
CA VAL A 16 7.12 17.82 5.02
C VAL A 16 6.52 18.80 6.03
N ARG A 17 5.32 19.31 5.74
CA ARG A 17 4.62 20.27 6.61
C ARG A 17 3.74 19.58 7.64
N PHE A 18 3.42 20.30 8.72
CA PHE A 18 2.40 19.84 9.65
C PHE A 18 1.03 19.79 8.94
N PRO A 19 0.17 18.79 9.26
CA PRO A 19 0.32 17.80 10.31
C PRO A 19 1.13 16.55 9.92
N ALA A 20 1.43 16.34 8.63
CA ALA A 20 2.11 15.13 8.16
C ALA A 20 3.50 14.92 8.81
N ARG A 21 4.12 16.00 9.26
CA ARG A 21 5.41 15.99 9.98
C ARG A 21 5.37 15.37 11.39
N TYR A 22 4.20 15.18 11.99
CA TYR A 22 4.14 14.59 13.33
C TYR A 22 4.49 13.11 13.28
N ASP A 23 5.28 12.64 14.26
CA ASP A 23 5.58 11.21 14.46
C ASP A 23 4.33 10.33 14.62
N SER A 24 3.17 10.93 14.91
CA SER A 24 1.87 10.26 15.02
C SER A 24 1.16 10.06 13.66
N CYS A 25 1.58 10.78 12.62
CA CYS A 25 1.04 10.70 11.27
C CYS A 25 1.82 9.72 10.40
N LEU A 26 1.23 9.36 9.26
CA LEU A 26 1.91 8.71 8.14
C LEU A 26 2.09 9.75 7.03
N ALA A 27 3.33 10.17 6.77
CA ALA A 27 3.65 11.07 5.67
C ALA A 27 3.79 10.27 4.38
N VAL A 28 2.98 10.64 3.38
CA VAL A 28 2.88 9.92 2.10
C VAL A 28 3.29 10.85 0.97
N SER A 29 4.35 10.49 0.25
CA SER A 29 4.80 11.17 -0.96
C SER A 29 4.10 10.61 -2.20
N ALA A 30 4.21 11.37 -3.29
CA ALA A 30 3.55 11.10 -4.56
C ALA A 30 4.54 10.58 -5.60
N ILE A 31 4.24 9.43 -6.18
CA ILE A 31 4.98 8.83 -7.30
C ILE A 31 4.04 8.57 -8.49
N ASN A 32 4.58 8.53 -9.70
CA ASN A 32 3.84 8.14 -10.89
C ASN A 32 3.79 6.60 -11.05
N ASP A 33 3.25 6.14 -12.17
CA ASP A 33 3.14 4.72 -12.52
C ASP A 33 4.50 4.03 -12.68
N ALA A 34 5.54 4.78 -13.04
CA ALA A 34 6.93 4.33 -13.14
C ALA A 34 7.74 4.45 -11.84
N ASP A 35 7.09 4.61 -10.68
CA ASP A 35 7.71 4.78 -9.36
C ASP A 35 8.63 6.00 -9.20
N ILE A 36 8.55 6.96 -10.13
CA ILE A 36 9.29 8.22 -10.05
C ILE A 36 8.49 9.19 -9.20
N LYS A 37 9.16 9.79 -8.21
CA LYS A 37 8.55 10.86 -7.40
C LYS A 37 8.27 12.09 -8.25
N TYR A 38 7.07 12.65 -8.12
CA TYR A 38 6.75 13.93 -8.75
C TYR A 38 7.55 15.08 -8.15
N TRP A 39 7.99 16.01 -9.00
CA TRP A 39 8.83 17.14 -8.61
C TRP A 39 8.16 18.07 -7.58
N TRP A 40 6.82 18.18 -7.59
CA TRP A 40 6.05 18.99 -6.64
C TRP A 40 5.78 18.28 -5.32
N SER A 41 6.03 16.96 -5.22
CA SER A 41 5.87 16.23 -3.97
C SER A 41 6.92 16.69 -2.98
N GLU A 42 6.48 17.11 -1.79
CA GLU A 42 7.39 17.41 -0.70
C GLU A 42 8.24 16.17 -0.34
N ALA A 43 9.46 16.42 0.12
CA ALA A 43 10.44 15.42 0.51
C ALA A 43 11.02 15.76 1.88
N GLY A 44 11.58 14.77 2.56
CA GLY A 44 12.22 14.96 3.85
C GLY A 44 12.39 13.64 4.59
N PRO A 45 13.18 13.63 5.67
CA PRO A 45 13.33 12.45 6.53
C PRO A 45 12.01 12.02 7.19
N GLU A 46 10.99 12.88 7.18
CA GLU A 46 9.66 12.57 7.71
C GLU A 46 8.80 11.73 6.75
N ILE A 47 9.19 11.50 5.49
CA ILE A 47 8.42 10.63 4.57
C ILE A 47 8.47 9.18 5.03
N ASP A 48 7.30 8.57 5.26
CA ASP A 48 7.19 7.16 5.60
C ASP A 48 7.13 6.27 4.36
N LEU A 49 6.26 6.63 3.41
CA LEU A 49 5.94 5.80 2.24
C LEU A 49 5.66 6.66 1.02
N ALA A 50 5.77 6.05 -0.16
CA ALA A 50 5.24 6.57 -1.41
C ALA A 50 3.97 5.83 -1.82
N ALA A 51 3.07 6.51 -2.52
CA ALA A 51 1.93 5.89 -3.17
C ALA A 51 1.65 6.50 -4.55
N PRO A 52 1.14 5.69 -5.50
CA PRO A 52 0.88 6.14 -6.86
C PRO A 52 -0.21 7.21 -6.90
N THR A 53 -0.03 8.21 -7.75
CA THR A 53 -0.98 9.31 -7.98
C THR A 53 -0.73 9.92 -9.36
N GLY A 54 -1.51 10.93 -9.73
CA GLY A 54 -1.41 11.63 -11.00
C GLY A 54 -1.03 13.11 -10.89
N ASP A 55 -0.49 13.64 -11.99
CA ASP A 55 -0.21 15.08 -12.22
C ASP A 55 -1.19 15.72 -13.23
N ALA A 56 -1.96 14.92 -13.96
CA ALA A 56 -2.90 15.42 -14.96
C ALA A 56 -4.09 14.48 -15.18
N CYS A 57 -5.16 15.07 -15.67
CA CYS A 57 -6.31 14.37 -16.24
C CYS A 57 -5.97 13.56 -17.49
N GLY A 58 -6.69 12.45 -17.70
CA GLY A 58 -6.64 11.67 -18.95
C GLY A 58 -5.41 10.76 -19.12
N GLY A 59 -4.50 10.74 -18.13
CA GLY A 59 -3.36 9.82 -18.08
C GLY A 59 -3.23 9.13 -16.72
N GLU A 60 -2.54 9.79 -15.79
CA GLU A 60 -2.07 9.20 -14.51
C GLU A 60 -2.97 9.56 -13.31
N GLY A 61 -4.01 10.36 -13.50
CA GLY A 61 -4.96 10.74 -12.45
C GLY A 61 -5.72 9.56 -11.84
N GLN A 62 -6.00 9.65 -10.54
CA GLN A 62 -6.76 8.62 -9.83
C GLN A 62 -8.26 8.76 -10.15
N TRP A 63 -8.87 7.62 -10.44
CA TRP A 63 -10.31 7.50 -10.57
C TRP A 63 -10.95 7.43 -9.19
N THR A 64 -11.92 8.29 -8.93
CA THR A 64 -12.68 8.32 -7.68
C THR A 64 -14.11 8.76 -7.93
N LEU A 65 -14.96 8.59 -6.91
CA LEU A 65 -16.30 9.17 -6.88
C LEU A 65 -16.21 10.70 -7.02
N ASP A 66 -17.15 11.25 -7.76
CA ASP A 66 -17.42 12.68 -7.88
C ASP A 66 -18.75 13.02 -7.18
N VAL A 67 -19.06 14.31 -7.07
CA VAL A 67 -20.41 14.74 -6.69
C VAL A 67 -21.37 14.35 -7.81
N MET A 68 -22.47 13.70 -7.44
CA MET A 68 -23.41 13.12 -8.40
C MET A 68 -24.02 14.17 -9.35
N GLY A 69 -24.17 13.79 -10.62
CA GLY A 69 -24.76 14.60 -11.70
C GLY A 69 -23.95 15.86 -12.04
N ASP A 70 -24.64 16.91 -12.49
CA ASP A 70 -24.00 18.12 -13.02
C ASP A 70 -23.31 19.01 -11.96
N TYR A 71 -23.32 18.61 -10.68
CA TYR A 71 -22.63 19.29 -9.60
C TYR A 71 -21.19 18.79 -9.38
N GLY A 72 -20.82 17.69 -10.05
CA GLY A 72 -19.47 17.15 -10.07
C GLY A 72 -18.46 18.01 -10.83
N TYR A 73 -17.18 17.67 -10.67
CA TYR A 73 -16.09 18.19 -11.50
C TYR A 73 -16.05 17.55 -12.89
N ASN A 74 -16.83 16.49 -13.13
CA ASN A 74 -17.05 15.86 -14.43
C ASN A 74 -18.52 15.99 -14.91
N PRO A 75 -19.10 17.20 -15.08
CA PRO A 75 -20.54 17.38 -15.35
C PRO A 75 -20.98 17.05 -16.80
N SER A 76 -20.25 16.18 -17.52
CA SER A 76 -20.57 15.72 -18.89
C SER A 76 -20.74 16.79 -19.99
N ALA A 77 -20.48 18.07 -19.71
CA ALA A 77 -20.79 19.17 -20.63
C ALA A 77 -19.63 20.10 -20.99
N PHE A 78 -18.76 20.53 -20.06
CA PHE A 78 -17.60 21.37 -20.36
C PHE A 78 -16.56 21.21 -19.24
N ASP A 79 -15.44 20.63 -19.62
CA ASP A 79 -14.26 20.26 -18.85
C ASP A 79 -13.53 21.45 -18.21
N ILE A 80 -13.35 21.44 -16.89
CA ILE A 80 -12.38 22.31 -16.20
C ILE A 80 -11.70 21.47 -15.14
N CYS A 81 -10.64 20.78 -15.54
CA CYS A 81 -9.82 20.00 -14.65
C CYS A 81 -8.35 20.36 -14.88
N GLY A 82 -8.04 21.64 -14.72
CA GLY A 82 -6.69 22.19 -14.76
C GLY A 82 -6.56 23.33 -13.74
N PRO A 83 -5.36 23.58 -13.17
CA PRO A 83 -5.10 24.76 -12.35
C PRO A 83 -5.14 26.07 -13.17
N ASP A 84 -5.16 25.97 -14.50
CA ASP A 84 -5.50 27.05 -15.41
C ASP A 84 -6.80 26.75 -16.18
N ASP A 85 -7.64 27.76 -16.34
CA ASP A 85 -8.90 27.74 -17.10
C ASP A 85 -8.68 27.61 -18.63
N SER A 86 -7.46 27.26 -19.09
CA SER A 86 -7.07 27.32 -20.50
C SER A 86 -6.88 25.97 -21.18
N VAL A 87 -6.83 24.85 -20.43
CA VAL A 87 -6.77 23.49 -20.97
C VAL A 87 -7.89 22.61 -20.41
N VAL A 88 -8.76 22.18 -21.32
CA VAL A 88 -9.94 21.34 -21.13
C VAL A 88 -9.49 19.87 -21.21
N TYR A 89 -9.29 19.21 -20.06
CA TYR A 89 -8.82 17.83 -20.00
C TYR A 89 -9.92 16.79 -19.71
N HIS A 90 -10.25 15.97 -20.72
CA HIS A 90 -11.41 15.09 -20.64
C HIS A 90 -10.99 13.74 -20.06
N CYS A 91 -11.84 13.17 -19.22
CA CYS A 91 -11.76 11.74 -18.95
C CYS A 91 -11.94 10.95 -20.27
N PRO A 92 -11.21 9.83 -20.48
CA PRO A 92 -11.25 9.08 -21.74
C PRO A 92 -12.68 8.75 -22.22
N GLU A 93 -12.91 8.84 -23.54
CA GLU A 93 -14.20 8.51 -24.15
C GLU A 93 -14.68 7.11 -23.74
N GLY A 94 -15.90 7.02 -23.21
CA GLY A 94 -16.52 5.79 -22.71
C GLY A 94 -16.55 5.64 -21.18
N ALA A 95 -15.90 6.55 -20.45
CA ALA A 95 -16.00 6.66 -18.99
C ALA A 95 -17.02 7.72 -18.52
N ASN A 96 -17.98 8.05 -19.38
CA ASN A 96 -18.94 9.15 -19.27
C ASN A 96 -20.06 8.91 -18.24
N ASP A 97 -19.67 8.51 -17.03
CA ASP A 97 -20.50 8.65 -15.85
C ASP A 97 -20.08 9.92 -15.12
N ALA A 98 -20.99 10.91 -15.07
CA ALA A 98 -20.76 12.20 -14.40
C ALA A 98 -20.52 12.04 -12.89
N ASP A 99 -20.78 10.85 -12.35
CA ASP A 99 -20.62 10.51 -10.94
C ASP A 99 -19.17 10.07 -10.59
N TYR A 100 -18.24 10.09 -11.57
CA TYR A 100 -16.84 9.71 -11.39
C TYR A 100 -15.87 10.73 -12.01
N MET A 101 -14.74 10.94 -11.32
CA MET A 101 -13.68 11.88 -11.71
C MET A 101 -12.36 11.12 -11.89
N CYS A 102 -11.66 11.38 -13.00
CA CYS A 102 -10.40 10.72 -13.37
C CYS A 102 -9.14 11.55 -13.07
N CYS A 103 -9.26 12.74 -12.51
CA CYS A 103 -8.12 13.65 -12.33
C CYS A 103 -7.73 13.89 -10.88
N PHE A 104 -8.19 13.07 -9.94
CA PHE A 104 -7.77 13.28 -8.56
C PHE A 104 -6.27 12.98 -8.44
N GLY A 105 -5.49 14.00 -8.07
CA GLY A 105 -4.03 13.95 -8.11
C GLY A 105 -3.37 14.54 -6.86
N GLY A 106 -2.05 14.68 -6.93
CA GLY A 106 -1.28 15.21 -5.80
C GLY A 106 -0.99 14.17 -4.71
N THR A 107 -0.22 14.57 -3.70
CA THR A 107 -0.04 13.77 -2.46
C THR A 107 -1.37 13.57 -1.71
N SER A 108 -2.37 14.41 -1.97
CA SER A 108 -3.75 14.27 -1.49
C SER A 108 -4.44 13.02 -2.01
N ALA A 109 -4.14 12.59 -3.25
CA ALA A 109 -4.66 11.34 -3.81
C ALA A 109 -3.78 10.12 -3.48
N ALA A 110 -2.49 10.32 -3.21
CA ALA A 110 -1.60 9.27 -2.70
C ALA A 110 -1.97 8.83 -1.26
N ALA A 111 -2.27 9.79 -0.38
CA ALA A 111 -2.57 9.52 1.02
C ALA A 111 -3.74 8.54 1.29
N PRO A 112 -4.92 8.65 0.64
CA PRO A 112 -6.03 7.73 0.86
C PRO A 112 -5.73 6.30 0.38
N LEU A 113 -4.81 6.09 -0.57
CA LEU A 113 -4.39 4.73 -0.93
C LEU A 113 -3.69 4.03 0.24
N VAL A 114 -2.76 4.72 0.91
CA VAL A 114 -2.11 4.20 2.13
C VAL A 114 -3.13 3.99 3.25
N ALA A 115 -4.07 4.92 3.44
CA ALA A 115 -5.15 4.75 4.41
C ALA A 115 -6.03 3.52 4.08
N GLY A 116 -6.30 3.26 2.81
CA GLY A 116 -6.99 2.06 2.33
C GLY A 116 -6.24 0.79 2.70
N VAL A 117 -4.91 0.74 2.50
CA VAL A 117 -4.09 -0.40 2.93
C VAL A 117 -4.14 -0.61 4.43
N VAL A 118 -4.04 0.47 5.22
CA VAL A 118 -4.21 0.39 6.69
C VAL A 118 -5.59 -0.16 7.07
N SER A 119 -6.64 0.24 6.34
CA SER A 119 -7.99 -0.29 6.59
C SER A 119 -8.09 -1.79 6.30
N LEU A 120 -7.40 -2.31 5.28
CA LEU A 120 -7.33 -3.75 5.01
C LEU A 120 -6.66 -4.51 6.17
N LEU A 121 -5.56 -3.99 6.69
CA LEU A 121 -4.88 -4.56 7.85
C LEU A 121 -5.81 -4.62 9.07
N LEU A 122 -6.49 -3.52 9.38
CA LEU A 122 -7.43 -3.44 10.51
C LEU A 122 -8.70 -4.28 10.30
N SER A 123 -9.14 -4.44 9.05
CA SER A 123 -10.27 -5.32 8.72
C SER A 123 -9.93 -6.79 8.98
N ARG A 124 -8.64 -7.14 8.84
CA ARG A 124 -8.14 -8.48 9.08
C ARG A 124 -7.82 -8.71 10.55
N ASP A 125 -7.16 -7.75 11.20
CA ASP A 125 -6.83 -7.81 12.62
C ASP A 125 -7.03 -6.44 13.28
N SER A 126 -8.20 -6.28 13.91
CA SER A 126 -8.57 -5.04 14.62
C SER A 126 -7.77 -4.78 15.90
N ASN A 127 -6.94 -5.72 16.36
CA ASN A 127 -6.06 -5.54 17.53
C ASN A 127 -4.69 -4.94 17.17
N LEU A 128 -4.40 -4.74 15.88
CA LEU A 128 -3.14 -4.14 15.44
C LEU A 128 -2.99 -2.74 16.02
N THR A 129 -1.87 -2.53 16.72
CA THR A 129 -1.52 -1.21 17.24
C THR A 129 -0.99 -0.31 16.13
N ARG A 130 -1.01 1.00 16.36
CA ARG A 130 -0.41 1.99 15.47
C ARG A 130 1.06 1.66 15.13
N LEU A 131 1.85 1.23 16.12
CA LEU A 131 3.26 0.88 15.92
C LEU A 131 3.41 -0.38 15.05
N GLN A 132 2.60 -1.41 15.29
CA GLN A 132 2.59 -2.60 14.44
C GLN A 132 2.19 -2.27 12.99
N ILE A 133 1.21 -1.40 12.78
CA ILE A 133 0.82 -0.94 11.44
C ILE A 133 1.99 -0.22 10.77
N HIS A 134 2.70 0.65 11.48
CA HIS A 134 3.88 1.32 10.97
C HIS A 134 4.95 0.30 10.55
N ASP A 135 5.31 -0.64 11.44
CA ASP A 135 6.26 -1.70 11.15
C ASP A 135 5.85 -2.58 9.96
N ILE A 136 4.57 -2.96 9.88
CA ILE A 136 4.02 -3.74 8.75
C ILE A 136 4.24 -2.98 7.44
N LEU A 137 3.84 -1.70 7.37
CA LEU A 137 3.96 -0.92 6.15
C LEU A 137 5.43 -0.71 5.74
N GLN A 138 6.33 -0.44 6.69
CA GLN A 138 7.76 -0.28 6.41
C GLN A 138 8.42 -1.56 5.89
N GLN A 139 8.07 -2.70 6.48
CA GLN A 139 8.66 -3.99 6.15
C GLN A 139 8.06 -4.58 4.86
N SER A 140 6.85 -4.17 4.49
CA SER A 140 6.15 -4.62 3.27
C SER A 140 6.32 -3.71 2.07
N ALA A 141 6.76 -2.47 2.25
CA ALA A 141 6.98 -1.51 1.19
C ALA A 141 7.87 -2.09 0.07
N GLN A 142 7.48 -1.83 -1.19
CA GLN A 142 8.27 -2.21 -2.35
C GLN A 142 9.44 -1.24 -2.53
N ARG A 143 10.65 -1.80 -2.57
CA ARG A 143 11.91 -1.05 -2.71
C ARG A 143 12.58 -1.24 -4.05
N ALA A 144 12.33 -2.36 -4.73
CA ALA A 144 12.71 -2.59 -6.12
C ALA A 144 11.68 -1.91 -7.02
N LEU A 145 11.97 -0.68 -7.44
CA LEU A 145 11.06 0.16 -8.19
C LEU A 145 11.34 0.01 -9.70
N GLU A 146 10.45 0.53 -10.55
CA GLU A 146 10.52 0.28 -11.99
C GLU A 146 11.86 0.75 -12.62
N ILE A 147 12.36 1.91 -12.19
CA ILE A 147 13.53 2.55 -12.81
C ILE A 147 14.76 2.54 -11.89
N ASP A 148 14.58 2.41 -10.58
CA ASP A 148 15.66 2.36 -9.61
C ASP A 148 15.29 1.47 -8.40
N SER A 149 16.11 1.50 -7.35
CA SER A 149 15.78 0.79 -6.12
C SER A 149 16.24 1.58 -4.90
N ILE A 150 15.46 1.50 -3.82
CA ILE A 150 15.81 2.11 -2.55
C ILE A 150 16.79 1.18 -1.81
N VAL A 151 18.07 1.53 -1.87
CA VAL A 151 19.15 0.75 -1.23
C VAL A 151 19.22 1.00 0.27
N ASN A 152 19.01 2.26 0.71
CA ASN A 152 19.13 2.68 2.10
C ASN A 152 17.82 3.34 2.58
N PRO A 153 16.79 2.56 2.93
CA PRO A 153 15.54 3.09 3.45
C PRO A 153 15.66 3.48 4.95
N PRO A 154 14.89 4.46 5.43
CA PRO A 154 14.05 5.34 4.62
C PRO A 154 14.91 6.39 3.90
N GLU A 155 14.56 6.66 2.64
CA GLU A 155 15.13 7.80 1.91
C GLU A 155 14.16 9.00 1.92
N THR A 156 14.65 10.19 1.58
CA THR A 156 13.86 11.43 1.76
C THR A 156 12.71 11.59 0.76
N ASP A 157 12.76 10.87 -0.37
CA ASP A 157 11.77 11.01 -1.43
C ASP A 157 10.61 10.02 -1.29
N ARG A 158 10.91 8.73 -1.12
CA ARG A 158 9.90 7.65 -1.07
C ARG A 158 9.84 6.94 0.28
N GLY A 159 10.56 7.42 1.28
CA GLY A 159 10.59 6.82 2.61
C GLY A 159 11.08 5.38 2.54
N TRP A 160 10.28 4.45 3.08
CA TRP A 160 10.54 3.01 3.06
C TRP A 160 10.24 2.34 1.71
N GLY A 161 9.59 3.05 0.79
CA GLY A 161 9.23 2.58 -0.55
C GLY A 161 7.76 2.77 -0.89
N ARG A 162 7.34 2.22 -2.04
CA ARG A 162 5.94 2.24 -2.46
C ARG A 162 5.12 1.32 -1.56
N VAL A 163 3.96 1.78 -1.10
CA VAL A 163 3.00 0.95 -0.36
C VAL A 163 2.58 -0.28 -1.18
N ASP A 164 2.56 -1.45 -0.54
CA ASP A 164 2.15 -2.72 -1.17
C ASP A 164 1.11 -3.43 -0.29
N ALA A 165 -0.15 -3.38 -0.71
CA ALA A 165 -1.27 -3.95 0.03
C ALA A 165 -1.15 -5.47 0.19
N PHE A 166 -0.69 -6.16 -0.85
CA PHE A 166 -0.60 -7.61 -0.86
C PHE A 166 0.45 -8.09 0.14
N ARG A 167 1.64 -7.48 0.10
CA ARG A 167 2.73 -7.79 1.04
C ARG A 167 2.35 -7.44 2.48
N ALA A 168 1.70 -6.29 2.69
CA ALA A 168 1.27 -5.84 4.01
C ALA A 168 0.30 -6.85 4.64
N VAL A 169 -0.77 -7.21 3.93
CA VAL A 169 -1.76 -8.19 4.43
C VAL A 169 -1.13 -9.58 4.57
N LEU A 170 -0.32 -10.01 3.61
CA LEU A 170 0.34 -11.31 3.66
C LEU A 170 1.22 -11.46 4.93
N SER A 171 1.84 -10.37 5.38
CA SER A 171 2.69 -10.36 6.59
C SER A 171 1.96 -10.64 7.92
N ILE A 172 0.62 -10.63 7.93
CA ILE A 172 -0.19 -10.82 9.14
C ILE A 172 -1.15 -12.03 9.09
N VAL A 173 -1.24 -12.74 7.96
CA VAL A 173 -2.18 -13.86 7.73
C VAL A 173 -1.49 -15.22 7.56
N HIS A 174 -0.19 -15.30 7.81
CA HIS A 174 0.55 -16.56 7.75
C HIS A 174 0.09 -17.53 8.84
N GLY A 175 0.18 -18.83 8.53
CA GLY A 175 -0.40 -19.92 9.32
C GLY A 175 -1.78 -20.37 8.84
N ASP A 176 -2.57 -19.50 8.20
CA ASP A 176 -3.79 -19.87 7.46
C ASP A 176 -3.39 -20.35 6.05
N VAL A 177 -2.82 -21.55 6.01
CA VAL A 177 -2.21 -22.17 4.83
C VAL A 177 -3.22 -22.41 3.72
N ASN A 178 -4.47 -22.68 4.07
CA ASN A 178 -5.54 -22.89 3.09
C ASN A 178 -6.36 -21.63 2.78
N ASN A 179 -6.04 -20.50 3.41
CA ASN A 179 -6.70 -19.20 3.24
C ASN A 179 -8.22 -19.30 3.48
N SER A 180 -8.61 -19.97 4.56
CA SER A 180 -10.01 -20.20 4.95
C SER A 180 -10.65 -19.04 5.71
N GLY A 181 -9.92 -17.93 5.89
CA GLY A 181 -10.47 -16.70 6.47
C GLY A 181 -9.89 -16.33 7.84
N ASP A 182 -8.58 -16.51 8.01
CA ASP A 182 -7.78 -16.28 9.23
C ASP A 182 -8.00 -17.33 10.32
N VAL A 183 -8.54 -18.48 9.94
CA VAL A 183 -8.77 -19.58 10.86
C VAL A 183 -7.61 -20.54 10.72
N ILE A 184 -6.70 -20.52 11.69
CA ILE A 184 -5.59 -21.49 11.76
C ILE A 184 -6.09 -22.72 12.52
N ASP A 185 -6.32 -23.82 11.80
CA ASP A 185 -6.85 -25.07 12.34
C ASP A 185 -6.22 -26.35 11.74
N LEU A 186 -6.84 -27.52 11.96
CA LEU A 186 -6.33 -28.81 11.47
C LEU A 186 -6.38 -28.95 9.93
N SER A 187 -7.19 -28.13 9.25
CA SER A 187 -7.25 -28.09 7.80
C SER A 187 -6.01 -27.42 7.21
N ASP A 188 -5.42 -26.43 7.90
CA ASP A 188 -4.11 -25.87 7.54
C ASP A 188 -2.98 -26.87 7.74
N LEU A 189 -3.06 -27.66 8.81
CA LEU A 189 -2.09 -28.73 9.05
C LEU A 189 -2.11 -29.74 7.90
N SER A 190 -3.31 -30.14 7.47
CA SER A 190 -3.50 -31.05 6.34
C SER A 190 -2.99 -30.44 5.03
N ALA A 191 -3.26 -29.16 4.79
CA ALA A 191 -2.78 -28.41 3.63
C ALA A 191 -1.26 -28.30 3.60
N LEU A 192 -0.62 -27.97 4.73
CA LEU A 192 0.82 -27.85 4.85
C LEU A 192 1.53 -29.19 4.65
N VAL A 193 1.00 -30.27 5.23
CA VAL A 193 1.52 -31.62 5.00
C VAL A 193 1.43 -31.96 3.51
N SER A 194 0.27 -31.74 2.87
CA SER A 194 0.09 -31.98 1.44
C SER A 194 1.09 -31.19 0.59
N TYR A 195 1.32 -29.92 0.90
CA TYR A 195 2.33 -29.10 0.21
C TYR A 195 3.75 -29.68 0.36
N LEU A 196 4.17 -29.99 1.59
CA LEU A 196 5.52 -30.50 1.89
C LEU A 196 5.78 -31.90 1.31
N THR A 197 4.75 -32.74 1.18
CA THR A 197 4.90 -34.11 0.65
C THR A 197 4.63 -34.21 -0.85
N GLY A 198 4.35 -33.10 -1.54
CA GLY A 198 3.99 -33.14 -2.97
C GLY A 198 2.61 -33.73 -3.25
N GLY A 199 1.69 -33.66 -2.29
CA GLY A 199 0.30 -34.14 -2.36
C GLY A 199 -0.63 -33.28 -3.23
N GLY A 200 -0.12 -32.22 -3.84
CA GLY A 200 -0.82 -31.41 -4.84
C GLY A 200 -1.51 -30.15 -4.31
N PHE A 201 -1.51 -29.90 -2.99
CA PHE A 201 -1.96 -28.63 -2.45
C PHE A 201 -0.87 -27.56 -2.60
N VAL A 202 -1.23 -26.36 -3.05
CA VAL A 202 -0.34 -25.19 -3.12
C VAL A 202 -1.05 -24.01 -2.44
N PRO A 203 -0.47 -23.44 -1.36
CA PRO A 203 -1.07 -22.29 -0.69
C PRO A 203 -1.30 -21.11 -1.65
N TYR A 204 -2.47 -20.50 -1.57
CA TYR A 204 -2.92 -19.42 -2.45
C TYR A 204 -3.51 -18.27 -1.61
N PRO A 205 -3.18 -16.99 -1.89
CA PRO A 205 -2.49 -16.48 -3.08
C PRO A 205 -0.96 -16.56 -3.05
N SER A 206 -0.37 -17.02 -1.95
CA SER A 206 1.09 -17.16 -1.85
C SER A 206 1.49 -18.37 -1.02
N ILE A 207 2.57 -19.04 -1.43
CA ILE A 207 3.22 -20.08 -0.61
C ILE A 207 3.68 -19.56 0.75
N ARG A 208 3.89 -18.24 0.89
CA ARG A 208 4.30 -17.63 2.15
C ARG A 208 3.26 -17.83 3.27
N LEU A 209 1.99 -18.06 2.96
CA LEU A 209 0.99 -18.44 3.97
C LEU A 209 1.43 -19.64 4.82
N ALA A 210 2.26 -20.53 4.27
CA ALA A 210 2.81 -21.67 4.96
C ALA A 210 4.03 -21.37 5.86
N ASP A 211 4.62 -20.17 5.78
CA ASP A 211 5.79 -19.76 6.59
C ASP A 211 5.33 -19.21 7.94
N ILE A 212 4.71 -20.06 8.75
CA ILE A 212 4.10 -19.67 10.02
C ILE A 212 5.14 -19.23 11.06
N ASN A 213 6.39 -19.67 10.92
CA ASN A 213 7.46 -19.31 11.84
C ASN A 213 8.29 -18.10 11.38
N CYS A 214 7.91 -17.48 10.27
CA CYS A 214 8.54 -16.27 9.73
C CYS A 214 10.02 -16.44 9.42
N SER A 215 10.40 -17.58 8.84
CA SER A 215 11.77 -17.92 8.47
C SER A 215 12.25 -17.28 7.16
N GLY A 216 11.60 -16.20 6.71
CA GLY A 216 11.96 -15.47 5.49
C GLY A 216 11.34 -16.05 4.21
N GLY A 217 10.32 -16.90 4.34
CA GLY A 217 9.61 -17.58 3.26
C GLY A 217 10.08 -19.02 3.01
N VAL A 218 10.83 -19.62 3.94
CA VAL A 218 11.40 -20.96 3.76
C VAL A 218 10.43 -22.02 4.30
N ILE A 219 9.59 -22.56 3.43
CA ILE A 219 8.57 -23.53 3.85
C ILE A 219 9.17 -24.92 4.08
N ASN A 220 9.17 -25.40 5.33
CA ASN A 220 9.75 -26.69 5.70
C ASN A 220 9.14 -27.30 6.98
N LEU A 221 9.76 -28.35 7.54
CA LEU A 221 9.27 -29.05 8.73
C LEU A 221 9.25 -28.19 10.01
N SER A 222 10.00 -27.09 10.05
CA SER A 222 9.95 -26.14 11.16
C SER A 222 8.63 -25.36 11.18
N ASP A 223 8.03 -25.07 10.02
CA ASP A 223 6.69 -24.50 9.93
C ASP A 223 5.64 -25.47 10.40
N LEU A 224 5.76 -26.73 9.98
CA LEU A 224 4.88 -27.80 10.44
C LEU A 224 4.92 -27.93 11.96
N SER A 225 6.13 -27.86 12.54
CA SER A 225 6.32 -27.92 14.00
C SER A 225 5.71 -26.70 14.70
N ALA A 226 5.84 -25.51 14.13
CA ALA A 226 5.26 -24.28 14.67
C ALA A 226 3.72 -24.28 14.59
N LEU A 227 3.14 -24.78 13.49
CA LEU A 227 1.71 -24.96 13.34
C LEU A 227 1.15 -25.95 14.36
N ILE A 228 1.80 -27.11 14.53
CA ILE A 228 1.41 -28.09 15.57
C ILE A 228 1.52 -27.47 16.96
N SER A 229 2.57 -26.68 17.23
CA SER A 229 2.74 -25.99 18.52
C SER A 229 1.56 -25.04 18.79
N TYR A 230 1.21 -24.19 17.82
CA TYR A 230 0.09 -23.26 17.94
C TYR A 230 -1.24 -23.99 18.18
N LEU A 231 -1.53 -25.04 17.40
CA LEU A 231 -2.75 -25.84 17.54
C LEU A 231 -2.86 -26.55 18.90
N ASN A 232 -1.73 -26.72 19.61
CA ASN A 232 -1.68 -27.28 20.97
C ASN A 232 -1.64 -26.20 22.07
N GLY A 233 -1.99 -24.95 21.77
CA GLY A 233 -2.04 -23.84 22.73
C GLY A 233 -0.71 -23.10 22.89
N GLY A 234 0.22 -23.26 21.94
CA GLY A 234 1.41 -22.44 21.83
C GLY A 234 1.10 -20.99 21.45
N PRO A 235 2.14 -20.13 21.34
CA PRO A 235 1.95 -18.73 20.97
C PRO A 235 1.42 -18.59 19.53
N PRO A 236 0.64 -17.53 19.24
CA PRO A 236 0.20 -17.25 17.88
C PRO A 236 1.38 -16.87 16.97
N PRO A 237 1.19 -16.95 15.64
CA PRO A 237 2.19 -16.50 14.68
C PRO A 237 2.54 -15.01 14.87
N VAL A 238 3.81 -14.65 14.72
CA VAL A 238 4.32 -13.29 14.97
C VAL A 238 3.88 -12.33 13.86
N LYS A 239 3.54 -11.08 14.20
CA LYS A 239 3.11 -10.04 13.25
C LYS A 239 3.94 -8.76 13.42
N PRO A 240 4.52 -8.17 12.36
CA PRO A 240 4.63 -8.70 11.00
C PRO A 240 5.62 -9.87 10.87
N CYS A 241 5.45 -10.68 9.83
CA CYS A 241 6.27 -11.86 9.56
C CYS A 241 7.43 -11.63 8.59
N TYR A 242 7.22 -10.81 7.56
CA TYR A 242 8.16 -10.66 6.46
C TYR A 242 8.77 -9.26 6.45
N LYS A 243 10.10 -9.23 6.39
CA LYS A 243 10.85 -8.09 5.89
C LYS A 243 11.10 -8.33 4.41
N TYR A 244 10.36 -7.64 3.57
CA TYR A 244 10.64 -7.62 2.15
C TYR A 244 11.87 -6.73 1.91
N GLU A 245 12.84 -7.26 1.18
CA GLU A 245 14.06 -6.55 0.78
C GLU A 245 13.92 -5.99 -0.64
#